data_AF-A0A7S3MDY5-F1
#
_entry.id   AF-A0A7S3MDY5-F1
#
_cell.length_a   1.000
_cell.length_b   1.000
_cell.length_c   1.000
_cell.angle_alpha   90.00
_cell.angle_beta   90.00
_cell.angle_gamma   90.00
#
_symmetry.space_group_name_H-M   'P 1'
#
loop_
_entity.id
_entity.type
_entity.pdbx_description
1 polymer ?
#
loop_
_entity_poly.entity_id
_entity_poly.type
_entity_poly.pdbx_seq_one_letter_code
_entity_poly.pdbx_strand_id
1 'polypeptide(L)'
;MKNRKTSAGEAFKAAKPFPHVVSTDMFPDVWMREISMEIPDQQSANTDGCIDGGTCHSDYVHEKGRTVFSSPSSFGPATEALHRFMRTTPFIKYLQSATGIDDLVVGHEDADAGVYQTVQNGFEKVHSDFNMDKRRGL
;
A
#
# COMPACT_ATOMS: atom_id res chain seq x y z
N MET A 1 15.91 17.72 29.90
CA MET A 1 14.63 17.91 29.17
C MET A 1 14.28 16.59 28.50
N LYS A 2 13.15 15.97 28.85
CA LYS A 2 12.68 14.75 28.16
C LYS A 2 12.21 15.15 26.77
N ASN A 3 12.89 14.69 25.72
CA ASN A 3 12.40 14.81 24.34
C ASN A 3 11.01 14.17 24.27
N ARG A 4 9.94 14.97 24.19
CA ARG A 4 8.63 14.44 23.82
C ARG A 4 8.75 13.97 22.39
N LYS A 5 8.72 12.66 22.18
CA LYS A 5 8.45 12.11 20.84
C LYS A 5 7.09 12.66 20.41
N THR A 6 7.07 13.46 19.35
CA THR A 6 5.84 13.90 18.69
C THR A 6 5.03 12.66 18.33
N SER A 7 3.75 12.64 18.68
CA SER A 7 2.88 11.53 18.32
C SER A 7 2.65 11.48 16.81
N ALA A 8 2.30 10.31 16.27
CA ALA A 8 1.99 10.16 14.84
C ALA A 8 0.87 11.13 14.39
N GLY A 9 -0.15 11.34 15.23
CA GLY A 9 -1.24 12.28 14.97
C GLY A 9 -0.81 13.75 14.93
N GLU A 10 0.10 14.16 15.81
CA GLU A 10 0.67 15.52 15.75
C GLU A 10 1.54 15.70 14.50
N ALA A 11 2.35 14.69 14.15
CA ALA A 11 3.16 14.72 12.94
C ALA A 11 2.30 14.79 11.68
N PHE A 12 1.25 13.96 11.61
CA PHE A 12 0.28 13.94 10.51
C PHE A 12 -0.31 15.32 10.24
N LYS A 13 -0.82 15.99 11.28
CA LYS A 13 -1.47 17.31 11.18
C LYS A 13 -0.50 18.43 10.82
N ALA A 14 0.73 18.35 11.29
CA ALA A 14 1.73 19.40 11.11
C ALA A 14 2.39 19.37 9.72
N ALA A 15 2.35 18.22 9.04
CA ALA A 15 3.05 18.01 7.78
C ALA A 15 2.50 18.88 6.64
N LYS A 16 3.39 19.23 5.70
CA LYS A 16 3.12 20.09 4.53
C LYS A 16 3.67 19.42 3.26
N PRO A 17 3.07 19.66 2.08
CA PRO A 17 1.97 20.59 1.78
C PRO A 17 0.57 20.08 2.17
N PHE A 18 0.44 18.79 2.47
CA PHE A 18 -0.78 18.14 2.95
C PHE A 18 -0.47 17.25 4.18
N PRO A 19 -1.49 16.92 5.01
CA PRO A 19 -1.30 16.04 6.15
C PRO A 19 -0.76 14.66 5.75
N HIS A 20 0.34 14.24 6.37
CA HIS A 20 0.95 12.93 6.14
C HIS A 20 1.87 12.55 7.30
N VAL A 21 2.09 11.24 7.51
CA VAL A 21 3.02 10.72 8.51
C VAL A 21 3.89 9.64 7.88
N VAL A 22 5.18 9.65 8.22
CA VAL A 22 6.16 8.63 7.80
C VAL A 22 6.55 7.83 9.04
N SER A 23 6.48 6.51 8.94
CA SER A 23 6.90 5.58 10.00
C SER A 23 8.04 4.72 9.48
N THR A 24 9.15 4.67 10.21
CA THR A 24 10.23 3.71 9.97
C THR A 24 10.07 2.52 10.90
N ASP A 25 10.58 1.36 10.47
CA ASP A 25 10.65 0.16 11.32
C ASP A 25 9.27 -0.27 11.87
N MET A 26 8.21 -0.05 11.06
CA MET A 26 6.83 -0.33 11.46
C MET A 26 6.56 -1.83 11.66
N PHE A 27 7.30 -2.67 10.94
CA PHE A 27 7.21 -4.12 11.01
C PHE A 27 8.56 -4.75 11.32
N PRO A 28 8.59 -5.95 11.94
CA PRO A 28 9.84 -6.66 12.22
C PRO A 28 10.65 -6.95 10.96
N ASP A 29 11.97 -6.69 10.99
CA ASP A 29 12.89 -6.92 9.86
C ASP A 29 12.84 -8.34 9.32
N VAL A 30 12.66 -9.33 10.20
CA VAL A 30 12.55 -10.74 9.80
C VAL A 30 11.36 -10.93 8.87
N TRP A 31 10.22 -10.31 9.18
CA TRP A 31 9.01 -10.41 8.37
C TRP A 31 9.18 -9.68 7.03
N MET A 32 9.78 -8.50 7.04
CA MET A 32 10.07 -7.75 5.80
C MET A 32 11.03 -8.50 4.88
N ARG A 33 12.01 -9.22 5.44
CA ARG A 33 12.91 -10.08 4.67
C ARG A 33 12.17 -11.24 4.02
N GLU A 34 11.23 -11.89 4.71
CA GLU A 34 10.44 -12.96 4.10
C GLU A 34 9.55 -12.46 2.97
N ILE A 35 8.90 -11.31 3.14
CA ILE A 35 8.10 -10.67 2.08
C ILE A 35 8.97 -10.33 0.87
N SER A 36 10.18 -9.80 1.08
CA SER A 36 11.11 -9.50 -0.01
C SER A 36 11.57 -10.75 -0.78
N MET A 37 11.58 -11.93 -0.16
CA MET A 37 11.84 -13.19 -0.88
C MET A 37 10.64 -13.65 -1.72
N GLU A 38 9.41 -13.32 -1.30
CA GLU A 38 8.18 -13.63 -2.04
C GLU A 38 7.93 -12.67 -3.21
N ILE A 39 8.40 -11.43 -3.08
CA ILE A 39 8.23 -10.35 -4.07
C ILE A 39 9.62 -9.92 -4.55
N PRO A 40 10.21 -10.62 -5.54
CA PRO A 40 11.56 -10.33 -5.97
C PRO A 40 11.66 -8.96 -6.64
N ASP A 41 12.76 -8.26 -6.36
CA ASP A 41 13.14 -7.02 -7.02
C ASP A 41 13.54 -7.26 -8.49
N GLN A 42 13.48 -6.20 -9.30
CA GLN A 42 14.06 -6.15 -10.65
C GLN A 42 13.55 -7.24 -11.61
N GLN A 43 12.28 -7.63 -11.49
CA GLN A 43 11.66 -8.51 -12.47
C GLN A 43 11.69 -7.87 -13.86
N SER A 44 12.08 -8.67 -14.86
CA SER A 44 12.12 -8.22 -16.24
C SER A 44 10.70 -8.07 -16.77
N ALA A 45 10.48 -6.99 -17.53
CA ALA A 45 9.22 -6.80 -18.21
C ALA A 45 9.03 -7.86 -19.32
N ASN A 46 7.83 -8.41 -19.41
CA ASN A 46 7.36 -9.19 -20.54
C ASN A 46 7.16 -8.30 -21.78
N THR A 47 6.65 -8.88 -22.87
CA THR A 47 6.44 -8.17 -24.14
C THR A 47 5.47 -6.99 -24.03
N ASP A 48 4.58 -7.02 -23.04
CA ASP A 48 3.57 -5.99 -22.80
C ASP A 48 4.09 -4.89 -21.86
N GLY A 49 5.36 -5.00 -21.41
CA GLY A 49 5.98 -4.03 -20.53
C GLY A 49 5.62 -4.20 -19.05
N CYS A 50 5.19 -5.39 -18.63
CA CYS A 50 4.71 -5.71 -17.28
C CYS A 50 5.38 -6.96 -16.70
N ILE A 51 5.09 -7.28 -15.44
CA ILE A 51 5.56 -8.50 -14.79
C ILE A 51 4.49 -9.59 -14.95
N ASP A 52 4.91 -10.83 -15.16
CA ASP A 52 3.99 -11.95 -15.30
C ASP A 52 3.27 -12.30 -13.98
N GLY A 53 2.06 -12.84 -14.09
CA GLY A 53 1.28 -13.34 -12.95
C GLY A 53 0.38 -12.31 -12.25
N GLY A 54 0.39 -11.05 -12.70
CA GLY A 54 -0.51 -10.01 -12.20
C GLY A 54 -1.31 -9.32 -13.31
N THR A 55 -2.14 -8.37 -12.92
CA THR A 55 -2.89 -7.51 -13.85
C THR A 55 -1.97 -6.41 -14.36
N CYS A 56 -1.75 -6.36 -15.67
CA CYS A 56 -0.89 -5.37 -16.31
C CYS A 56 -1.63 -4.07 -16.62
N HIS A 57 -1.06 -2.95 -16.18
CA HIS A 57 -1.48 -1.59 -16.54
C HIS A 57 -0.53 -1.07 -17.64
N SER A 58 -0.57 -1.65 -18.84
CA SER A 58 0.21 -1.19 -20.01
C SER A 58 -0.49 -0.06 -20.77
N ASP A 59 -1.83 -0.14 -20.85
CA ASP A 59 -2.65 0.74 -21.69
C ASP A 59 -3.26 1.92 -20.92
N TYR A 60 -3.00 2.02 -19.62
CA TYR A 60 -3.49 3.11 -18.81
C TYR A 60 -2.63 4.35 -19.07
N VAL A 61 -3.22 5.37 -19.71
CA VAL A 61 -2.53 6.63 -20.04
C VAL A 61 -1.91 7.29 -18.78
N HIS A 62 -2.41 6.95 -17.60
CA HIS A 62 -1.95 7.47 -16.30
C HIS A 62 -1.01 6.52 -15.55
N GLU A 63 -0.95 5.25 -15.91
CA GLU A 63 -0.15 4.21 -15.25
C GLU A 63 0.46 3.31 -16.33
N LYS A 64 1.77 3.37 -16.50
CA LYS A 64 2.47 2.56 -17.51
C LYS A 64 3.44 1.60 -16.84
N GLY A 65 3.44 0.35 -17.30
CA GLY A 65 4.42 -0.66 -16.87
C GLY A 65 4.29 -1.02 -15.39
N ARG A 66 3.07 -0.91 -14.86
CA ARG A 66 2.72 -1.27 -13.49
C ARG A 66 1.94 -2.57 -13.51
N THR A 67 2.28 -3.47 -12.60
CA THR A 67 1.62 -4.78 -12.44
C THR A 67 1.05 -4.87 -11.04
N VAL A 68 -0.19 -5.31 -10.95
CA VAL A 68 -0.92 -5.46 -9.69
C VAL A 68 -1.16 -6.93 -9.39
N PHE A 69 -0.75 -7.37 -8.21
CA PHE A 69 -1.05 -8.69 -7.68
C PHE A 69 -2.06 -8.49 -6.53
N SER A 70 -3.35 -8.67 -6.82
CA SER A 70 -4.44 -8.43 -5.86
C SER A 70 -5.17 -9.70 -5.43
N SER A 71 -4.97 -10.84 -6.11
CA SER A 71 -5.57 -12.10 -5.66
C SER A 71 -4.77 -12.69 -4.50
N PRO A 72 -5.43 -13.24 -3.45
CA PRO A 72 -4.75 -13.99 -2.39
C PRO A 72 -3.84 -15.11 -2.90
N SER A 73 -4.18 -15.72 -4.05
CA SER A 73 -3.34 -16.75 -4.70
C SER A 73 -2.01 -16.22 -5.24
N SER A 74 -1.84 -14.90 -5.33
CA SER A 74 -0.64 -14.24 -5.82
C SER A 74 0.35 -13.93 -4.70
N PHE A 75 -0.04 -14.13 -3.44
CA PHE A 75 0.78 -13.85 -2.28
C PHE A 75 1.44 -15.13 -1.77
N GLY A 76 2.72 -15.01 -1.38
CA GLY A 76 3.30 -15.99 -0.49
C GLY A 76 2.77 -15.81 0.95
N PRO A 77 3.03 -16.79 1.84
CA PRO A 77 2.51 -16.79 3.21
C PRO A 77 2.83 -15.53 4.02
N ALA A 78 4.02 -14.96 3.88
CA ALA A 78 4.43 -13.77 4.65
C ALA A 78 3.69 -12.52 4.17
N THR A 79 3.53 -12.36 2.87
CA THR A 79 2.79 -11.26 2.23
C THR A 79 1.31 -11.35 2.57
N GLU A 80 0.72 -12.54 2.49
CA GLU A 80 -0.68 -12.76 2.87
C GLU A 80 -0.90 -12.44 4.36
N ALA A 81 0.01 -12.87 5.24
CA ALA A 81 -0.09 -12.59 6.67
C ALA A 81 -0.03 -11.09 6.97
N LEU A 82 0.85 -10.32 6.30
CA LEU A 82 0.92 -8.88 6.47
C LEU A 82 -0.38 -8.22 5.98
N HIS A 83 -0.82 -8.61 4.79
CA HIS A 83 -2.03 -8.09 4.18
C HIS A 83 -3.26 -8.33 5.07
N ARG A 84 -3.38 -9.52 5.67
CA ARG A 84 -4.43 -9.83 6.66
C ARG A 84 -4.27 -9.01 7.95
N PHE A 85 -3.04 -8.87 8.46
CA PHE A 85 -2.76 -8.09 9.67
C PHE A 85 -3.22 -6.64 9.53
N MET A 86 -2.97 -6.00 8.38
CA MET A 86 -3.37 -4.61 8.12
C MET A 86 -4.89 -4.40 8.08
N ARG A 87 -5.68 -5.48 8.04
CA ARG A 87 -7.15 -5.45 8.08
C ARG A 87 -7.72 -5.74 9.47
N THR A 88 -6.86 -5.98 10.45
CA THR A 88 -7.27 -6.29 11.83
C THR A 88 -7.63 -5.03 12.61
N THR A 89 -8.55 -5.15 13.57
CA THR A 89 -8.96 -4.04 14.44
C THR A 89 -7.80 -3.29 15.11
N PRO A 90 -6.74 -3.95 15.62
CA PRO A 90 -5.59 -3.23 16.16
C PRO A 90 -4.91 -2.29 15.16
N PHE A 91 -4.70 -2.74 13.91
CA PHE A 91 -4.07 -1.91 12.89
C PHE A 91 -4.98 -0.75 12.46
N ILE A 92 -6.28 -1.01 12.32
CA ILE A 92 -7.26 0.05 12.03
C ILE A 92 -7.30 1.10 13.15
N LYS A 93 -7.32 0.68 14.42
CA LYS A 93 -7.24 1.61 15.56
C LYS A 93 -5.95 2.43 15.58
N TYR A 94 -4.83 1.83 15.19
CA TYR A 94 -3.58 2.56 15.02
C TYR A 94 -3.70 3.65 13.94
N LEU A 95 -4.25 3.33 12.77
CA LEU A 95 -4.47 4.31 11.70
C LEU A 95 -5.38 5.45 12.16
N GLN A 96 -6.51 5.14 12.82
CA GLN A 96 -7.41 6.16 13.38
C GLN A 96 -6.68 7.09 14.35
N SER A 97 -5.86 6.53 15.25
CA SER A 97 -5.06 7.33 16.18
C SER A 97 -3.97 8.16 15.47
N ALA A 98 -3.42 7.68 14.36
CA ALA A 98 -2.35 8.34 13.62
C ALA A 98 -2.87 9.45 12.70
N THR A 99 -4.09 9.34 12.18
CA THR A 99 -4.67 10.31 11.24
C THR A 99 -5.70 11.23 11.91
N GLY A 100 -6.34 10.77 12.99
CA GLY A 100 -7.50 11.43 13.60
C GLY A 100 -8.78 11.25 12.78
N ILE A 101 -8.81 10.30 11.84
CA ILE A 101 -10.00 9.90 11.11
C ILE A 101 -10.67 8.77 11.88
N ASP A 102 -11.87 9.00 12.38
CA ASP A 102 -12.64 7.99 13.10
C ASP A 102 -13.42 7.08 12.15
N ASP A 103 -13.87 5.94 12.68
CA ASP A 103 -14.74 4.97 11.99
C ASP A 103 -14.23 4.50 10.61
N LEU A 104 -12.92 4.22 10.51
CA LEU A 104 -12.32 3.70 9.28
C LEU A 104 -12.94 2.36 8.88
N VAL A 105 -13.44 2.29 7.65
CA VAL A 105 -14.05 1.09 7.08
C VAL A 105 -12.98 0.30 6.32
N VAL A 106 -12.87 -0.99 6.63
CA VAL A 106 -12.01 -1.90 5.85
C VAL A 106 -12.64 -2.14 4.47
N GLY A 107 -11.86 -1.96 3.40
CA GLY A 107 -12.30 -2.23 2.02
C GLY A 107 -12.89 -3.63 1.85
N HIS A 108 -13.97 -3.74 1.07
CA HIS A 108 -14.51 -5.03 0.63
C HIS A 108 -13.57 -5.60 -0.43
N GLU A 109 -13.15 -6.86 -0.29
CA GLU A 109 -12.26 -7.52 -1.26
C GLU A 109 -10.92 -6.78 -1.47
N ASP A 110 -10.03 -7.35 -2.27
CA ASP A 110 -8.71 -6.79 -2.56
C ASP A 110 -8.76 -5.83 -3.76
N ALA A 111 -9.95 -5.25 -4.00
CA ALA A 111 -10.27 -4.55 -5.25
C ALA A 111 -9.34 -3.36 -5.55
N ASP A 112 -8.77 -2.75 -4.50
CA ASP A 112 -7.83 -1.62 -4.60
C ASP A 112 -6.60 -1.83 -3.69
N ALA A 113 -6.33 -3.08 -3.32
CA ALA A 113 -5.22 -3.47 -2.45
C ALA A 113 -4.38 -4.56 -3.12
N GLY A 114 -3.12 -4.68 -2.71
CA GLY A 114 -2.25 -5.72 -3.19
C GLY A 114 -0.81 -5.26 -3.33
N VAL A 115 -0.02 -6.09 -4.01
CA VAL A 115 1.37 -5.79 -4.32
C VAL A 115 1.42 -5.12 -5.68
N TYR A 116 2.02 -3.95 -5.72
CA TYR A 116 2.25 -3.21 -6.95
C TYR A 116 3.74 -3.23 -7.26
N GLN A 117 4.08 -3.62 -8.48
CA GLN A 117 5.44 -3.56 -8.99
C GLN A 117 5.47 -2.74 -10.28
N THR A 118 6.43 -1.82 -10.37
CA THR A 118 6.62 -0.95 -11.52
C THR A 118 7.95 -1.29 -12.18
N VAL A 119 7.93 -1.63 -13.47
CA VAL A 119 9.14 -1.95 -14.22
C VAL A 119 9.96 -0.70 -14.52
N GLN A 120 11.18 -0.88 -15.02
CA GLN A 120 12.02 0.23 -15.44
C GLN A 120 11.31 1.12 -16.49
N ASN A 121 11.36 2.43 -16.29
CA ASN A 121 10.65 3.45 -17.08
C ASN A 121 9.11 3.39 -16.99
N GLY A 122 8.55 2.54 -16.13
CA GLY A 122 7.15 2.63 -15.73
C GLY A 122 6.88 3.86 -14.86
N PHE A 123 5.63 4.30 -14.80
CA PHE A 123 5.24 5.48 -14.03
C PHE A 123 3.77 5.43 -13.60
N GLU A 124 3.46 6.24 -12.61
CA GLU A 124 2.10 6.64 -12.23
C GLU A 124 2.06 8.16 -12.24
N LYS A 125 1.11 8.75 -12.97
CA LYS A 125 0.98 10.21 -13.08
C LYS A 125 0.44 10.79 -11.77
N VAL A 126 0.76 12.07 -11.53
CA VAL A 126 0.18 12.83 -10.40
C VAL A 126 -1.34 12.82 -10.51
N HIS A 127 -1.99 12.37 -9.43
CA HIS A 127 -3.44 12.32 -9.30
C HIS A 127 -3.84 12.56 -7.84
N SER A 128 -5.10 12.92 -7.61
CA SER A 128 -5.74 12.73 -6.32
C SER A 128 -6.31 11.33 -6.27
N ASP A 129 -6.07 10.61 -5.18
CA ASP A 129 -6.62 9.29 -4.94
C ASP A 129 -8.18 9.30 -4.93
N PHE A 130 -8.80 8.14 -4.81
CA PHE A 130 -10.25 7.98 -4.87
C PHE A 130 -10.98 8.82 -3.82
N ASN A 131 -12.02 9.54 -4.25
CA ASN A 131 -12.86 10.38 -3.39
C ASN A 131 -14.23 9.76 -3.08
N MET A 132 -14.57 8.61 -3.67
CA MET A 132 -15.80 7.86 -3.39
C MET A 132 -15.58 6.35 -3.56
N ASP A 133 -16.05 5.55 -2.59
CA ASP A 133 -16.26 4.11 -2.74
C ASP A 133 -17.57 3.89 -3.50
N LYS A 134 -17.46 3.66 -4.82
CA LYS A 134 -18.62 3.45 -5.69
C LYS A 134 -19.53 2.30 -5.26
N ARG A 135 -19.00 1.26 -4.60
CA ARG A 135 -19.80 0.11 -4.16
C ARG A 135 -20.65 0.47 -2.94
N ARG A 136 -20.10 1.28 -2.04
CA ARG A 136 -20.80 1.70 -0.82
C ARG A 136 -21.56 3.01 -0.98
N GLY A 137 -21.29 3.77 -2.04
CA GLY A 137 -21.82 5.12 -2.21
C GLY A 137 -21.34 6.09 -1.13
N LEU A 138 -20.15 5.82 -0.59
CA LEU A 138 -19.48 6.63 0.44
C LEU A 138 -18.38 7.48 -0.16
#